data_AF-A0A7W0I2A5-F1
#
_entry.id   AF-A0A7W0I2A5-F1
#
_cell.length_a   1.000
_cell.length_b   1.000
_cell.length_c   1.000
_cell.angle_alpha   90.00
_cell.angle_beta   90.00
_cell.angle_gamma   90.00
#
_symmetry.space_group_name_H-M   'P 1'
#
loop_
_entity.id
_entity.type
_entity.pdbx_description
1 polymer ?
#
loop_
_entity_poly.entity_id
_entity_poly.type
_entity_poly.pdbx_seq_one_letter_code
_entity_poly.pdbx_strand_id
1 'polypeptide(L)' 'MSAGWYDAQSAYAIGVDIGGTKINAGIVSRSGEVLHSLSLSTLVG' A
#
# COMPACT_ATOMS: atom_id res chain seq x y z
N MET A 1 -22.59 -0.05 16.99
CA MET A 1 -21.17 -0.38 16.80
C MET A 1 -20.60 0.65 15.82
N SER A 2 -19.82 1.62 16.28
CA SER A 2 -19.21 2.62 15.39
C SER A 2 -17.97 2.01 14.73
N ALA A 3 -17.82 2.23 13.43
CA ALA A 3 -16.73 1.68 12.62
C ALA A 3 -15.39 2.36 12.97
N GLY A 4 -14.57 1.70 13.80
CA GLY A 4 -13.23 2.16 14.20
C GLY A 4 -12.11 1.80 13.20
N TRP A 5 -12.37 1.83 11.90
CA TRP A 5 -11.42 1.35 10.87
C TRP A 5 -10.49 2.45 10.33
N TYR A 6 -10.73 3.70 10.71
CA TYR A 6 -9.96 4.85 10.24
C TYR A 6 -9.25 5.54 11.40
N ASP A 7 -7.93 5.69 11.28
CA ASP A 7 -7.11 6.50 12.17
C ASP A 7 -6.37 7.57 11.35
N ALA A 8 -6.83 8.83 11.47
CA ALA A 8 -6.16 9.98 10.88
C ALA A 8 -4.75 10.21 11.44
N GLN A 9 -4.45 9.64 12.61
CA GLN A 9 -3.15 9.67 13.27
C GLN A 9 -2.30 8.41 13.00
N SER A 10 -2.63 7.59 12.00
CA SER A 10 -1.73 6.52 11.61
C SER A 10 -0.36 7.09 11.20
N ALA A 11 0.72 6.43 11.64
CA ALA A 11 2.08 6.79 11.26
C ALA A 11 2.48 6.22 9.90
N TYR A 12 1.75 5.20 9.44
CA TYR A 12 2.06 4.43 8.24
C TYR A 12 0.81 4.13 7.43
N ALA A 13 1.00 3.96 6.12
CA ALA A 13 0.00 3.40 5.23
C ALA A 13 0.62 2.36 4.31
N ILE A 14 -0.20 1.41 3.86
CA ILE A 14 0.17 0.47 2.79
C ILE A 14 -0.62 0.86 1.55
N GLY A 15 0.08 1.18 0.47
CA GLY A 15 -0.50 1.35 -0.85
C GLY A 15 -0.38 0.07 -1.66
N VAL A 16 -1.45 -0.34 -2.32
CA VAL A 16 -1.45 -1.47 -3.26
C VAL A 16 -2.07 -1.01 -4.58
N ASP A 17 -1.32 -1.16 -5.65
CA ASP A 17 -1.74 -0.93 -7.03
C ASP A 17 -1.65 -2.25 -7.80
N ILE A 18 -2.76 -2.63 -8.45
CA ILE A 18 -2.87 -3.88 -9.21
C ILE A 18 -3.25 -3.50 -10.64
N GLY A 19 -2.26 -3.56 -11.53
CA GLY A 19 -2.45 -3.47 -12.96
C GLY A 19 -2.35 -4.84 -13.63
N GLY A 20 -2.91 -4.98 -14.84
CA GLY A 20 -3.04 -6.28 -15.51
C GLY A 20 -1.78 -7.15 -15.57
N THR A 21 -0.59 -6.57 -15.59
CA THR A 21 0.69 -7.31 -15.66
C THR A 21 1.55 -7.25 -14.39
N LYS A 22 1.25 -6.34 -13.45
CA LYS A 22 2.09 -6.09 -12.27
C LYS A 22 1.25 -5.65 -11.07
N ILE A 23 1.70 -6.08 -9.90
CA ILE A 23 1.27 -5.61 -8.59
C ILE A 23 2.41 -4.79 -8.02
N ASN A 24 2.12 -3.57 -7.61
CA ASN A 24 3.03 -2.73 -6.85
C ASN A 24 2.47 -2.55 -5.45
N ALA A 25 3.29 -2.82 -4.43
CA ALA A 25 2.92 -2.56 -3.05
C ALA A 25 4.05 -1.83 -2.33
N GLY A 26 3.69 -0.96 -1.40
CA GLY A 26 4.67 -0.23 -0.61
C GLY A 26 4.13 0.24 0.73
N ILE A 27 5.05 0.43 1.67
CA ILE A 27 4.79 1.05 2.97
C ILE A 27 5.27 2.49 2.90
N VAL A 28 4.38 3.43 3.22
CA VAL A 28 4.71 4.85 3.27
C VAL A 28 4.58 5.37 4.69
N SER A 29 5.51 6.24 5.10
CA SER A 29 5.38 7.00 6.34
C SER A 29 4.43 8.19 6.15
N ARG A 30 3.95 8.76 7.25
CA ARG A 30 3.12 9.99 7.23
C ARG A 30 3.78 11.15 6.49
N SER A 31 5.11 11.21 6.44
CA SER A 31 5.84 12.27 5.72
C SER A 31 5.83 12.09 4.20
N GLY A 32 5.34 10.95 3.70
CA GLY A 32 5.36 10.57 2.29
C GLY A 32 6.58 9.75 1.87
N GLU A 33 7.53 9.48 2.79
CA GLU A 33 8.67 8.60 2.51
C GLU A 33 8.23 7.16 2.25
N VAL A 34 8.76 6.54 1.18
CA VAL A 34 8.57 5.12 0.89
C VAL A 34 9.62 4.33 1.67
N LEU A 35 9.18 3.64 2.71
CA LEU A 35 10.06 2.83 3.58
C LEU A 35 10.40 1.48 2.94
N HIS A 36 9.46 0.94 2.17
CA HIS A 36 9.65 -0.31 1.43
C HIS A 36 8.75 -0.33 0.20
N SER A 37 9.23 -0.97 -0.86
CA SER A 37 8.44 -1.23 -2.06
C SER A 37 8.80 -2.60 -2.65
N LEU A 38 7.80 -3.25 -3.24
CA LEU A 38 7.96 -4.47 -4.00
C LEU A 38 7.09 -4.40 -5.26
N SER A 39 7.58 -5.01 -6.33
CA SER A 39 6.84 -5.22 -7.56
C SER A 39 6.82 -6.70 -7.89
N LEU A 40 5.63 -7.23 -8.16
CA LEU A 40 5.41 -8.62 -8.52
C LEU A 40 4.68 -8.69 -9.86
N SER A 41 5.13 -9.54 -10.77
CA SER A 41 4.36 -9.84 -11.99
C SER A 41 3.07 -10.59 -11.62
N THR A 42 1.95 -10.26 -12.26
CA THR A 42 0.64 -10.90 -12.01
C THR A 42 0.53 -12.33 -12.55
N LEU A 43 1.64 -12.97 -12.94
CA LEU A 43 1.68 -14.28 -13.62
C LEU A 43 0.81 -14.36 -14.89
N VAL A 44 0.37 -13.22 -15.43
CA VAL A 44 -0.26 -13.17 -16.75
C VAL A 44 0.86 -13.41 -17.76
N GLY A 45 0.90 -14.65 -18.27
CA GLY A 45 1.72 -15.07 -19.41
C GLY A 45 1.13 -14.59 -20.73
#